data_AF-A0A452ZHC0-F1
#
_entry.id   AF-A0A452ZHC0-F1
#
_cell.length_a   1.000
_cell.length_b   1.000
_cell.length_c   1.000
_cell.angle_alpha   90.00
_cell.angle_beta   90.00
_cell.angle_gamma   90.00
#
_symmetry.space_group_name_H-M   'P 1'
#
loop_
_entity.id
_entity.type
_entity.pdbx_description
1 polymer ?
#
loop_
_entity_poly.entity_id
_entity_poly.type
_entity_poly.pdbx_seq_one_letter_code
_entity_poly.pdbx_strand_id
1 'polypeptide(L)' 'QVEERDIVETCYRKGLVRVLTATSTLAAGVNLPARRVIFRQPRIGRDFIDGTRYRQMAGRAGRTGIDTKG' A
#
# COMPACT_ATOMS: atom_id res chain seq x y z
N GLN A 1 -7.53 12.68 -12.93
CA GLN A 1 -6.71 11.56 -12.39
C GLN A 1 -6.91 11.30 -10.89
N VAL A 2 -7.63 12.13 -10.12
CA VAL A 2 -7.98 11.85 -8.70
C VAL A 2 -9.05 10.74 -8.60
N GLU A 3 -9.97 10.71 -9.56
CA GLU A 3 -11.16 9.85 -9.57
C GLU A 3 -10.85 8.34 -9.57
N GLU A 4 -9.86 7.89 -10.35
CA GLU A 4 -9.49 6.46 -10.39
C GLU A 4 -8.95 5.95 -9.05
N ARG A 5 -8.20 6.81 -8.33
CA ARG A 5 -7.65 6.45 -7.02
C ARG A 5 -8.77 6.31 -5.99
N ASP A 6 -9.73 7.21 -6.00
CA ASP A 6 -10.87 7.17 -5.08
C ASP A 6 -11.75 5.93 -5.29
N ILE A 7 -11.96 5.53 -6.55
CA ILE A 7 -12.69 4.31 -6.90
C ILE A 7 -11.93 3.08 -6.37
N VAL A 8 -10.63 2.99 -6.62
CA VAL A 8 -9.79 1.88 -6.15
C VAL A 8 -9.77 1.82 -4.62
N GLU A 9 -9.62 2.95 -3.93
CA GLU A 9 -9.66 3.01 -2.48
C GLU A 9 -11.01 2.53 -1.92
N THR A 10 -12.10 2.99 -2.53
CA THR A 10 -13.46 2.61 -2.13
C THR A 10 -13.69 1.12 -2.31
N CYS A 11 -13.31 0.56 -3.46
CA CYS A 11 -13.44 -0.87 -3.74
C CYS A 11 -12.58 -1.73 -2.80
N TYR A 12 -11.38 -1.28 -2.46
CA TYR A 12 -10.50 -1.99 -1.52
C TYR A 12 -11.03 -1.96 -0.09
N ARG A 13 -11.52 -0.79 0.38
CA ARG A 13 -12.14 -0.67 1.71
C ARG A 13 -13.38 -1.56 1.84
N LYS A 14 -14.21 -1.62 0.79
CA LYS A 14 -15.40 -2.50 0.69
C LYS A 14 -15.06 -3.99 0.52
N GLY A 15 -13.80 -4.35 0.30
CA GLY A 15 -13.37 -5.74 0.10
C GLY A 15 -13.69 -6.32 -1.28
N LEU A 16 -14.12 -5.48 -2.23
CA LEU A 16 -14.37 -5.86 -3.62
C LEU A 16 -13.04 -6.11 -4.36
N VAL A 17 -12.01 -5.34 -4.02
CA VAL A 17 -10.62 -5.56 -4.45
C VAL A 17 -9.85 -6.11 -3.26
N ARG A 18 -9.31 -7.32 -3.39
CA ARG A 18 -8.56 -8.00 -2.32
C ARG A 18 -7.04 -7.85 -2.45
N VAL A 19 -6.56 -7.64 -3.67
CA VAL A 19 -5.13 -7.56 -4.00
C VAL A 19 -4.92 -6.34 -4.87
N LEU A 20 -3.92 -5.53 -4.51
CA LEU A 20 -3.50 -4.36 -5.27
C LEU A 20 -1.99 -4.43 -5.52
N THR A 21 -1.58 -4.21 -6.76
CA THR A 21 -0.17 -4.08 -7.13
C THR A 21 0.12 -2.64 -7.51
N ALA A 22 1.03 -1.99 -6.78
CA ALA A 22 1.39 -0.60 -6.96
C ALA A 22 2.90 -0.44 -7.10
N THR A 23 3.33 0.52 -7.93
CA THR A 23 4.72 1.02 -7.91
C THR A 23 4.89 2.01 -6.74
N SER A 24 6.14 2.36 -6.42
CA SER A 24 6.48 3.20 -5.26
C SER A 24 5.73 4.53 -5.22
N THR A 25 5.41 5.12 -6.38
CA THR A 25 4.67 6.38 -6.49
C THR A 25 3.20 6.24 -6.12
N LEU A 26 2.54 5.15 -6.55
CA LEU A 26 1.16 4.87 -6.17
C LEU A 26 1.06 4.49 -4.69
N ALA A 27 2.04 3.75 -4.16
CA ALA A 27 2.10 3.39 -2.74
C ALA A 27 2.31 4.59 -1.80
N ALA A 28 2.89 5.70 -2.27
CA ALA A 28 3.06 6.89 -1.45
C ALA A 28 1.77 7.74 -1.35
N GLY A 29 0.93 7.74 -2.38
CA GLY A 29 -0.13 8.74 -2.56
C GLY A 29 -1.57 8.36 -2.19
N VAL A 30 -1.83 7.14 -1.71
CA VAL A 30 -3.21 6.66 -1.39
C VAL A 30 -3.34 6.34 0.10
N ASN A 31 -4.49 6.59 0.74
CA ASN A 31 -4.72 6.19 2.13
C ASN A 31 -5.39 4.81 2.21
N LEU A 32 -4.60 3.80 1.89
CA LEU A 32 -5.04 2.42 1.73
C LEU A 32 -4.35 1.50 2.76
N PRO A 33 -4.95 1.29 3.94
CA PRO A 33 -4.42 0.32 4.91
C PRO A 33 -4.68 -1.10 4.41
N ALA A 34 -3.62 -1.87 4.22
CA ALA A 34 -3.66 -3.25 3.75
C ALA A 34 -3.42 -4.23 4.90
N ARG A 35 -4.01 -5.42 4.83
CA ARG A 35 -3.73 -6.46 5.82
C ARG A 35 -2.26 -6.88 5.81
N ARG A 36 -1.64 -6.93 4.62
CA ARG A 36 -0.24 -7.26 4.41
C ARG A 36 0.33 -6.43 3.27
N VAL A 37 1.57 -6.01 3.42
CA VAL A 37 2.36 -5.38 2.35
C VAL A 37 3.47 -6.34 1.94
N ILE A 38 3.64 -6.58 0.64
CA ILE A 38 4.67 -7.47 0.09
C ILE A 38 5.61 -6.64 -0.77
N PHE A 39 6.89 -6.66 -0.42
CA PHE A 39 7.94 -6.05 -1.23
C PHE A 39 8.48 -7.09 -2.21
N ARG A 40 8.25 -6.90 -3.52
CA ARG A 40 8.78 -7.79 -4.55
C ARG A 40 10.32 -7.79 -4.56
N GLN A 41 10.93 -6.63 -4.29
CA GLN A 41 12.37 -6.45 -4.26
C GLN A 41 12.73 -5.26 -3.35
N PRO A 42 13.92 -5.25 -2.72
CA PRO A 42 14.39 -4.15 -1.88
C PRO A 42 14.88 -2.94 -2.68
N ARG A 43 14.59 -2.88 -3.99
CA ARG A 43 15.04 -1.84 -4.91
C ARG A 43 13.87 -1.14 -5.59
N ILE A 44 13.98 0.17 -5.77
CA ILE A 44 13.09 0.98 -6.59
C ILE A 44 13.93 1.53 -7.74
N GLY A 45 13.72 1.02 -8.95
CA GLY A 45 14.60 1.34 -10.08
C GLY A 45 16.00 0.77 -9.86
N ARG A 46 17.01 1.64 -9.83
CA ARG A 46 18.41 1.24 -9.59
C ARG A 46 18.82 1.28 -8.11
N ASP A 47 18.05 2.01 -7.29
CA ASP A 47 18.44 2.32 -5.92
C ASP A 47 17.81 1.36 -4.92
N PHE A 48 18.51 1.11 -3.81
CA PHE A 48 17.93 0.42 -2.66
C PHE A 48 16.92 1.32 -1.95
N ILE A 49 15.90 0.70 -1.37
CA ILE A 49 14.91 1.38 -0.54
C ILE A 49 15.60 1.84 0.74
N ASP A 50 15.59 3.15 0.99
CA ASP A 50 16.05 3.70 2.26
C ASP A 50 15.08 3.37 3.41
N GLY A 51 15.56 3.48 4.66
CA GLY A 51 14.74 3.13 5.83
C GLY A 51 13.48 3.97 5.98
N THR A 52 13.46 5.21 5.48
CA THR A 52 12.29 6.10 5.56
C THR A 52 11.21 5.67 4.58
N ARG A 53 11.56 5.41 3.33
CA ARG A 53 10.66 4.86 2.30
C ARG A 53 10.13 3.49 2.71
N TYR A 54 11.00 2.63 3.25
CA TYR A 54 10.58 1.34 3.78
C TYR A 54 9.50 1.51 4.86
N ARG A 55 9.74 2.35 5.87
CA ARG A 55 8.76 2.61 6.94
C ARG A 55 7.46 3.21 6.41
N GLN A 56 7.51 4.12 5.45
CA GLN A 56 6.31 4.70 4.82
C GLN A 56 5.46 3.64 4.11
N MET A 57 6.09 2.69 3.42
CA MET A 57 5.37 1.63 2.72
C MET A 57 4.91 0.51 3.67
N ALA A 58 5.79 0.06 4.57
CA ALA A 58 5.50 -1.01 5.53
C ALA A 58 4.47 -0.58 6.57
N GLY A 59 4.41 0.70 6.93
CA GLY A 59 3.41 1.27 7.85
C GLY A 59 1.97 1.21 7.33
N ARG A 60 1.77 0.79 6.08
CA ARG A 60 0.44 0.51 5.51
C ARG A 60 -0.04 -0.91 5.80
N ALA A 61 0.82 -1.78 6.33
CA ALA A 61 0.44 -3.11 6.80
C ALA A 61 -0.27 -3.01 8.15
N GLY A 62 -1.35 -3.77 8.31
CA GLY A 62 -2.22 -3.73 9.48
C GLY A 62 -3.38 -2.76 9.31
N ARG A 63 -4.61 -3.29 9.32
CA ARG A 63 -5.83 -2.48 9.39
C ARG A 63 -6.21 -2.29 10.85
N THR A 64 -5.71 -1.22 11.47
CA THR A 64 -6.03 -0.88 12.87
C THR A 64 -7.55 -0.88 13.08
N GLY A 65 -8.03 -1.72 13.98
CA GLY A 65 -9.47 -1.88 14.29
C GLY A 65 -10.23 -2.92 13.45
N ILE A 66 -9.60 -3.55 12.44
CA ILE A 66 -10.20 -4.62 11.61
C ILE A 66 -9.38 -5.91 11.68
N ASP A 67 -8.05 -5.82 11.65
CA ASP A 67 -7.16 -6.98 11.76
C ASP A 67 -6.48 -7.01 13.13
N THR A 68 -6.40 -8.20 13.73
CA THR A 68 -5.77 -8.44 15.03
C THR A 68 -4.24 -8.53 14.97
N LYS A 69 -3.65 -8.71 13.77
CA LYS A 69 -2.21 -8.70 13.48
C LYS A 69 -1.95 -8.24 12.04
N GLY A 70 -0.85 -7.51 11.81
CA GLY A 70 -0.35 -7.06 10.48
C GLY A 70 0.82 -7.89 9.98
#